data_AF-A0A4Y2X2C4-F1
#
_entry.id   AF-A0A4Y2X2C4-F1
#
_cell.length_a   1.000
_cell.length_b   1.000
_cell.length_c   1.000
_cell.angle_alpha   90.00
_cell.angle_beta   90.00
_cell.angle_gamma   90.00
#
_symmetry.space_group_name_H-M   'P 1'
#
loop_
_entity.id
_entity.type
_entity.pdbx_description
1 polymer ?
#
loop_
_entity_poly.entity_id
_entity_poly.type
_entity_poly.pdbx_seq_one_letter_code
_entity_poly.pdbx_strand_id
1 'polypeptide(L)'
;MGAEVKSPPGNGPYCFRIHGQIYHRIAPLYSNERFKPGYGQLYIFDASEANSRRLENNPSCLSSVMEKLDAFLRTINPYAESYLQIHQLIQSNPTVNVKMIFMEHPDLDMRRYNAPTSRTEVAAIFVGDDGEPPANRNICIYPIGEGCKNISPLNQCNDPMVYPLLFPRGEQGWSNEMEHVEERRSAKRNRVTQLQFYAYRLSVRSGFSLLHSSGKLFQQYVVDAYVKTEGSRLNYIRLNQKDLRVEFYRGLLDALTTRASNNNLRVGKLVILPSSFQGSSRSMQQNYQDAMAMVKKFGRPDLFVTFTCNPSWPEILNAMQGRERPENRPDIVVRVFKMKLSELLDDLIKRKVFGCVTAYI
;
A
#
# COMPACT_ATOMS: atom_id res chain seq x y z
N MET A 1 6.87 -3.25 -7.72
CA MET A 1 6.15 -4.03 -6.68
C MET A 1 6.07 -5.47 -7.16
N GLY A 2 6.42 -6.45 -6.32
CA GLY A 2 6.22 -7.86 -6.65
C GLY A 2 4.96 -8.40 -5.97
N ALA A 3 4.03 -8.96 -6.77
CA ALA A 3 2.83 -9.64 -6.31
C ALA A 3 2.35 -10.64 -7.37
N GLU A 4 1.83 -11.80 -6.96
CA GLU A 4 1.07 -12.68 -7.86
C GLU A 4 -0.30 -12.05 -8.12
N VAL A 5 -0.47 -11.44 -9.30
CA VAL A 5 -1.76 -10.94 -9.76
C VAL A 5 -2.55 -12.11 -10.36
N LYS A 6 -3.64 -12.50 -9.71
CA LYS A 6 -4.55 -13.53 -10.22
C LYS A 6 -5.88 -12.90 -10.60
N SER A 7 -6.35 -13.17 -11.80
CA SER A 7 -7.72 -12.83 -12.20
C SER A 7 -8.71 -13.62 -11.32
N PRO A 8 -9.82 -13.01 -10.90
CA PRO A 8 -10.89 -13.75 -10.22
C PRO A 8 -11.38 -14.91 -11.11
N PRO A 9 -11.66 -16.10 -10.57
CA PRO A 9 -12.34 -17.13 -11.33
C PRO A 9 -13.77 -16.69 -11.67
N GLY A 10 -14.16 -16.78 -12.94
CA GLY A 10 -15.53 -16.54 -13.44
C GLY A 10 -15.69 -15.33 -14.39
N ASN A 11 -16.95 -15.05 -14.77
CA ASN A 11 -17.35 -13.95 -15.68
C ASN A 11 -17.64 -12.62 -14.95
N GLY A 12 -17.09 -12.44 -13.74
CA GLY A 12 -17.31 -11.23 -12.95
C GLY A 12 -16.51 -10.03 -13.46
N PRO A 13 -16.86 -8.80 -13.03
CA PRO A 13 -16.08 -7.61 -13.33
C PRO A 13 -14.63 -7.75 -12.87
N TYR A 14 -13.71 -7.06 -13.55
CA TYR A 14 -12.30 -7.10 -13.16
C TYR A 14 -12.12 -6.53 -11.74
N CYS A 15 -11.39 -7.26 -10.89
CA CYS A 15 -10.95 -6.76 -9.59
C CYS A 15 -9.46 -7.05 -9.40
N PHE A 16 -8.72 -6.04 -8.95
CA PHE A 16 -7.32 -6.22 -8.57
C PHE A 16 -7.21 -7.01 -7.26
N ARG A 17 -6.45 -8.11 -7.27
CA ARG A 17 -6.24 -9.00 -6.12
C ARG A 17 -4.75 -9.24 -5.93
N ILE A 18 -4.31 -9.19 -4.67
CA ILE A 18 -2.98 -9.59 -4.27
C ILE A 18 -3.08 -10.79 -3.33
N HIS A 19 -2.24 -11.79 -3.57
CA HIS A 19 -2.06 -12.94 -2.68
C HIS A 19 -0.61 -13.03 -2.22
N GLY A 20 -0.41 -13.52 -0.99
CA GLY A 20 0.91 -13.71 -0.39
C GLY A 20 1.50 -12.43 0.20
N GLN A 21 2.82 -12.46 0.41
CA GLN A 21 3.55 -11.33 1.00
C GLN A 21 3.99 -10.35 -0.09
N ILE A 22 3.69 -9.07 0.13
CA ILE A 22 4.07 -7.99 -0.79
C ILE A 22 5.45 -7.48 -0.45
N TYR A 23 6.25 -7.26 -1.50
CA TYR A 23 7.53 -6.60 -1.39
C TYR A 23 7.63 -5.45 -2.40
N HIS A 24 8.06 -4.28 -1.92
CA HIS A 24 8.51 -3.18 -2.75
C HIS A 24 10.02 -3.30 -2.86
N ARG A 25 10.53 -3.40 -4.09
CA ARG A 25 11.94 -3.68 -4.36
C ARG A 25 12.52 -2.63 -5.28
N ILE A 26 13.78 -2.33 -5.06
CA ILE A 26 14.58 -1.46 -5.91
C ILE A 26 15.79 -2.23 -6.44
N ALA A 27 15.99 -2.13 -7.75
CA ALA A 27 17.13 -2.74 -8.41
C ALA A 27 18.39 -1.86 -8.24
N PRO A 28 19.59 -2.46 -8.34
CA PRO A 28 20.83 -1.71 -8.57
C PRO A 28 20.72 -0.81 -9.81
N LEU A 29 21.62 0.16 -9.96
CA LEU A 29 21.58 1.10 -11.07
C LEU A 29 21.81 0.40 -12.42
N TYR A 30 22.83 -0.45 -12.48
CA TYR A 30 23.13 -1.31 -13.62
C TYR A 30 22.78 -2.76 -13.28
N SER A 31 22.14 -3.44 -14.22
CA SER A 31 21.84 -4.86 -14.07
C SER A 31 22.97 -5.71 -14.63
N ASN A 32 23.42 -6.70 -13.88
CA ASN A 32 24.23 -7.79 -14.43
C ASN A 32 23.34 -8.61 -15.39
N GLU A 33 23.91 -9.31 -16.38
CA GLU A 33 23.21 -10.03 -17.47
C GLU A 33 22.01 -10.91 -17.04
N ARG A 34 21.94 -11.31 -15.76
CA ARG A 34 20.83 -12.07 -15.16
C ARG A 34 19.52 -11.29 -14.99
N PHE A 35 19.53 -9.96 -14.99
CA PHE A 35 18.33 -9.14 -14.82
C PHE A 35 18.17 -8.18 -16.01
N LYS A 36 17.04 -8.22 -16.70
CA LYS A 36 16.74 -7.20 -17.73
C LYS A 36 16.53 -5.84 -17.03
N PRO A 37 17.10 -4.74 -17.54
CA PRO A 37 16.84 -3.41 -16.98
C PRO A 37 15.35 -3.11 -16.96
N GLY A 38 14.86 -2.56 -15.85
CA GLY A 38 13.45 -2.24 -15.70
C GLY A 38 13.19 -1.09 -14.71
N TYR A 39 12.02 -0.48 -14.83
CA TYR A 39 11.53 0.55 -13.91
C TYR A 39 12.45 1.79 -13.86
N GLY A 40 12.96 2.18 -12.68
CA GLY A 40 13.77 3.38 -12.49
C GLY A 40 15.07 3.40 -13.31
N GLN A 41 15.63 2.22 -13.64
CA GLN A 41 16.80 2.12 -14.51
C GLN A 41 16.54 2.65 -15.93
N LEU A 42 15.27 2.70 -16.36
CA LEU A 42 14.93 3.19 -17.70
C LEU A 42 15.24 4.68 -17.88
N TYR A 43 15.35 5.45 -16.80
CA TYR A 43 15.73 6.86 -16.89
C TYR A 43 17.21 7.08 -17.23
N ILE A 44 18.03 6.03 -17.14
CA ILE A 44 19.45 6.06 -17.51
C ILE A 44 19.65 6.06 -19.03
N PHE A 45 18.82 5.29 -19.74
CA PHE A 45 18.90 5.16 -21.19
C PHE A 45 18.38 6.41 -21.89
N ASP A 46 18.74 6.58 -23.17
CA ASP A 46 18.11 7.57 -24.02
C ASP A 46 16.59 7.34 -24.11
N ALA A 47 15.84 8.39 -24.44
CA ALA A 47 14.39 8.34 -24.45
C ALA A 47 13.85 7.28 -25.43
N SER A 48 14.49 7.07 -26.59
CA SER A 48 14.02 6.13 -27.60
C SER A 48 14.22 4.68 -27.15
N GLU A 49 15.37 4.36 -26.55
CA GLU A 49 15.67 3.04 -26.01
C GLU A 49 14.78 2.74 -24.81
N ALA A 50 14.63 3.68 -23.88
CA ALA A 50 13.76 3.55 -22.73
C ALA A 50 12.31 3.27 -23.14
N ASN A 51 11.80 3.99 -24.14
CA ASN A 51 10.43 3.81 -24.65
C ASN A 51 10.25 2.49 -25.38
N SER A 52 11.24 2.06 -26.17
CA SER A 52 11.23 0.74 -26.82
C SER A 52 11.10 -0.38 -25.78
N ARG A 53 11.92 -0.35 -24.73
CA ARG A 53 11.87 -1.32 -23.62
C ARG A 53 10.54 -1.26 -22.85
N ARG A 54 9.92 -0.08 -22.67
CA ARG A 54 8.58 0.03 -22.06
C ARG A 54 7.50 -0.59 -22.93
N LEU A 55 7.58 -0.42 -24.25
CA LEU A 55 6.61 -0.96 -25.20
C LEU A 55 6.74 -2.48 -25.36
N GLU A 56 7.95 -3.04 -25.31
CA GLU A 56 8.16 -4.50 -25.26
C GLU A 56 7.37 -5.15 -24.10
N ASN A 57 7.36 -4.49 -22.93
CA ASN A 57 6.62 -4.96 -21.76
C ASN A 57 5.13 -4.58 -21.79
N ASN A 58 4.72 -3.65 -22.66
CA ASN A 58 3.36 -3.11 -22.73
C ASN A 58 2.91 -2.95 -24.20
N PRO A 59 2.79 -4.06 -24.96
CA PRO A 59 2.60 -4.00 -26.41
C PRO A 59 1.25 -3.39 -26.83
N SER A 60 0.28 -3.34 -25.92
CA SER A 60 -1.04 -2.73 -26.16
C SER A 60 -1.08 -1.21 -25.94
N CYS A 61 0.02 -0.60 -25.49
CA CYS A 61 0.11 0.84 -25.26
C CYS A 61 0.48 1.59 -26.54
N LEU A 62 -0.03 2.83 -26.68
CA LEU A 62 0.32 3.71 -27.79
C LEU A 62 1.72 4.29 -27.60
N SER A 63 2.60 4.13 -28.59
CA SER A 63 3.98 4.66 -28.57
C SER A 63 4.01 6.17 -28.33
N SER A 64 3.16 6.93 -29.04
CA SER A 64 3.08 8.40 -28.91
C SER A 64 2.67 8.87 -27.51
N VAL A 65 1.90 8.07 -26.76
CA VAL A 65 1.54 8.37 -25.37
C VAL A 65 2.71 8.05 -24.44
N MET A 66 3.39 6.92 -24.67
CA MET A 66 4.56 6.52 -23.89
C MET A 66 5.68 7.57 -23.99
N GLU A 67 5.95 8.06 -25.19
CA GLU A 67 6.95 9.12 -25.45
C GLU A 67 6.63 10.40 -24.70
N LYS A 68 5.37 10.86 -24.76
CA LYS A 68 4.92 12.05 -24.02
C LYS A 68 5.05 11.87 -22.51
N LEU A 69 4.70 10.70 -21.98
CA LEU A 69 4.82 10.41 -20.55
C LEU A 69 6.29 10.33 -20.10
N ASP A 70 7.17 9.72 -20.89
CA ASP A 70 8.60 9.67 -20.58
C ASP A 70 9.23 11.07 -20.58
N ALA A 71 8.98 11.86 -21.64
CA ALA A 71 9.46 13.24 -21.71
C ALA A 71 8.95 14.08 -20.53
N PHE A 72 7.67 13.93 -20.18
CA PHE A 72 7.07 14.60 -19.03
C PHE A 72 7.76 14.20 -17.72
N LEU A 73 7.88 12.90 -17.44
CA LEU A 73 8.49 12.41 -16.20
C LEU A 73 9.97 12.81 -16.10
N ARG A 74 10.75 12.73 -17.17
CA ARG A 74 12.15 13.19 -17.17
C ARG A 74 12.29 14.68 -16.88
N THR A 75 11.28 15.48 -17.24
CA THR A 75 11.29 16.93 -17.03
C THR A 75 10.96 17.33 -15.60
N ILE A 76 10.05 16.61 -14.93
CA ILE A 76 9.49 17.08 -13.64
C ILE A 76 9.66 16.11 -12.47
N ASN A 77 10.07 14.86 -12.72
CA ASN A 77 10.16 13.86 -11.67
C ASN A 77 11.56 13.87 -11.04
N PRO A 78 11.70 14.21 -9.75
CA PRO A 78 13.00 14.31 -9.11
C PRO A 78 13.72 12.97 -8.99
N TYR A 79 12.99 11.85 -8.94
CA TYR A 79 13.61 10.52 -8.95
C TYR A 79 14.23 10.22 -10.31
N ALA A 80 13.55 10.55 -11.41
CA ALA A 80 14.08 10.38 -12.76
C ALA A 80 15.36 11.20 -12.97
N GLU A 81 15.37 12.44 -12.50
CA GLU A 81 16.56 13.29 -12.50
C GLU A 81 17.70 12.67 -11.69
N SER A 82 17.42 12.16 -10.48
CA SER A 82 18.41 11.53 -9.61
C SER A 82 19.08 10.33 -10.28
N TYR A 83 18.30 9.49 -10.99
CA TYR A 83 18.81 8.35 -11.76
C TYR A 83 19.75 8.79 -12.90
N LEU A 84 19.44 9.90 -13.57
CA LEU A 84 20.27 10.45 -14.64
C LEU A 84 21.58 11.05 -14.09
N GLN A 85 21.50 11.81 -13.00
CA GLN A 85 22.66 12.44 -12.37
C GLN A 85 23.69 11.40 -11.89
N ILE A 86 23.24 10.34 -11.21
CA ILE A 86 24.17 9.27 -10.77
C ILE A 86 24.80 8.55 -11.97
N HIS A 87 24.06 8.34 -13.05
CA HIS A 87 24.60 7.73 -14.26
C HIS A 87 25.72 8.57 -14.88
N GLN A 88 25.49 9.88 -15.03
CA GLN A 88 26.48 10.81 -15.58
C GLN A 88 27.74 10.86 -14.71
N LEU A 89 27.59 10.90 -13.38
CA LEU A 89 28.73 10.91 -12.46
C LEU A 89 29.59 9.66 -12.56
N ILE A 90 28.98 8.48 -12.73
CA ILE A 90 29.71 7.23 -12.91
C ILE A 90 30.42 7.18 -14.25
N GLN A 91 29.79 7.70 -15.32
CA GLN A 91 30.45 7.80 -16.63
C GLN A 91 31.65 8.75 -16.59
N SER A 92 31.54 9.88 -15.90
CA SER A 92 32.64 10.84 -15.75
C SER A 92 33.74 10.35 -14.80
N ASN A 93 33.40 9.53 -13.81
CA ASN A 93 34.36 9.03 -12.81
C ASN A 93 34.20 7.52 -12.55
N PRO A 94 34.67 6.64 -13.48
CA PRO A 94 34.42 5.21 -13.40
C PRO A 94 35.06 4.49 -12.20
N THR A 95 36.10 5.09 -11.62
CA THR A 95 36.87 4.54 -10.49
C THR A 95 36.24 4.85 -9.13
N VAL A 96 35.24 5.72 -9.09
CA VAL A 96 34.63 6.21 -7.85
C VAL A 96 33.48 5.31 -7.41
N ASN A 97 33.49 4.89 -6.15
CA ASN A 97 32.37 4.16 -5.56
C ASN A 97 31.22 5.13 -5.23
N VAL A 98 30.31 5.31 -6.19
CA VAL A 98 29.17 6.21 -6.07
C VAL A 98 27.96 5.47 -5.45
N LYS A 99 27.17 6.11 -4.59
CA LYS A 99 25.91 5.55 -4.05
C LYS A 99 24.80 6.59 -4.07
N MET A 100 23.61 6.22 -4.55
CA MET A 100 22.44 7.10 -4.50
C MET A 100 21.60 6.81 -3.27
N ILE A 101 21.25 7.84 -2.51
CA ILE A 101 20.51 7.71 -1.26
C ILE A 101 19.32 8.65 -1.26
N PHE A 102 18.13 8.10 -1.04
CA PHE A 102 16.96 8.93 -0.78
C PHE A 102 16.88 9.23 0.73
N MET A 103 17.05 10.51 1.08
CA MET A 103 17.09 10.97 2.47
C MET A 103 15.69 11.32 2.98
N GLU A 104 15.46 11.07 4.28
CA GLU A 104 14.36 11.69 5.02
C GLU A 104 14.85 13.07 5.45
N HIS A 105 14.38 14.15 4.81
CA HIS A 105 14.80 15.50 5.18
C HIS A 105 14.16 15.89 6.53
N PRO A 106 14.94 16.23 7.56
CA PRO A 106 14.39 16.72 8.84
C PRO A 106 13.83 18.14 8.75
N ASP A 107 14.36 18.96 7.83
CA ASP A 107 14.10 20.40 7.74
C ASP A 107 12.97 20.80 6.77
N LEU A 108 12.29 19.83 6.16
CA LEU A 108 11.06 20.11 5.43
C LEU A 108 9.92 20.24 6.45
N ASP A 109 9.55 21.48 6.78
CA ASP A 109 8.34 21.77 7.54
C ASP A 109 7.12 21.13 6.85
N MET A 110 6.72 19.96 7.33
CA MET A 110 5.59 19.18 6.82
C MET A 110 4.24 19.90 6.98
N ARG A 111 4.21 21.07 7.63
CA ARG A 111 2.99 21.82 7.98
C ARG A 111 2.55 22.84 6.93
N ARG A 112 3.29 23.07 5.84
CA ARG A 112 2.93 24.09 4.84
C ARG A 112 2.36 23.52 3.54
N TYR A 113 1.16 24.01 3.18
CA TYR A 113 0.61 23.97 1.82
C TYR A 113 1.41 24.90 0.88
N ASN A 114 2.71 24.66 0.72
CA ASN A 114 3.47 25.37 -0.30
C ASN A 114 3.19 24.73 -1.66
N ALA A 115 3.02 25.53 -2.70
CA ALA A 115 3.26 25.06 -4.06
C ALA A 115 4.67 24.42 -4.11
N PRO A 116 4.94 23.37 -4.91
CA PRO A 116 6.23 22.69 -4.90
C PRO A 116 7.35 23.68 -5.20
N THR A 117 7.99 24.21 -4.16
CA THR A 117 9.14 25.08 -4.30
C THR A 117 10.33 24.18 -4.53
N SER A 118 10.86 24.27 -5.73
CA SER A 118 12.11 23.71 -6.21
C SER A 118 13.21 23.77 -5.13
N ARG A 119 13.49 22.63 -4.50
CA ARG A 119 14.85 22.19 -4.18
C ARG A 119 14.90 20.67 -4.12
N THR A 120 15.40 20.19 -5.24
CA THR A 120 15.68 18.85 -5.75
C THR A 120 16.74 18.11 -4.93
N GLU A 121 16.50 17.88 -3.64
CA GLU A 121 17.34 16.98 -2.84
C GLU A 121 16.50 15.80 -2.33
N VAL A 122 15.81 15.14 -3.27
CA VAL A 122 15.16 13.86 -3.01
C VAL A 122 16.23 12.77 -2.82
N ALA A 123 17.36 12.88 -3.54
CA ALA A 123 18.51 12.01 -3.41
C ALA A 123 19.81 12.79 -3.13
N ALA A 124 20.67 12.23 -2.29
CA ALA A 124 22.07 12.61 -2.19
C ALA A 124 22.95 11.52 -2.81
N ILE A 125 23.95 11.96 -3.57
CA ILE A 125 24.92 11.10 -4.23
C ILE A 125 26.21 11.12 -3.40
N PHE A 126 26.56 9.97 -2.83
CA PHE A 126 27.73 9.83 -1.96
C PHE A 126 28.91 9.26 -2.73
N VAL A 127 30.07 9.85 -2.50
CA VAL A 127 31.40 9.46 -2.99
C VAL A 127 32.29 9.28 -1.76
N GLY A 128 32.89 8.12 -1.56
CA GLY A 128 33.81 7.91 -0.45
C GLY A 128 34.57 6.59 -0.50
N ASP A 129 35.78 6.59 0.06
CA ASP A 129 36.72 5.46 0.05
C ASP A 129 36.33 4.37 1.06
N ASP A 130 35.68 4.75 2.17
CA ASP A 130 35.29 3.84 3.26
C ASP A 130 33.93 3.15 3.04
N GLY A 131 33.17 3.58 2.02
CA GLY A 131 31.91 2.95 1.60
C GLY A 131 30.75 2.96 2.62
N GLU A 132 30.97 3.29 3.88
CA GLU A 132 29.96 3.37 4.94
C GLU A 132 29.17 4.68 4.79
N PRO A 133 27.92 4.63 4.36
CA PRO A 133 27.24 5.87 4.04
C PRO A 133 26.47 6.31 5.33
N PRO A 134 26.16 7.61 5.57
CA PRO A 134 25.63 8.12 6.87
C PRO A 134 24.44 7.36 7.46
N ALA A 135 24.33 7.29 8.79
CA ALA A 135 23.38 6.41 9.52
C ALA A 135 21.88 6.70 9.29
N ASN A 136 21.50 7.94 8.96
CA ASN A 136 20.11 8.30 8.65
C ASN A 136 19.77 7.91 7.20
N ARG A 137 19.25 6.70 6.98
CA ARG A 137 18.97 6.19 5.62
C ARG A 137 17.61 5.56 5.51
N ASN A 138 16.96 5.90 4.41
CA ASN A 138 15.68 5.35 4.05
C ASN A 138 15.79 4.39 2.85
N ILE A 139 16.55 4.73 1.79
CA ILE A 139 16.81 3.84 0.64
C ILE A 139 18.22 4.13 0.09
N CYS A 140 19.01 3.09 -0.18
CA CYS A 140 20.34 3.22 -0.80
C CYS A 140 20.46 2.31 -2.02
N ILE A 141 20.67 2.91 -3.20
CA ILE A 141 20.92 2.22 -4.46
C ILE A 141 22.42 2.13 -4.71
N TYR A 142 22.89 0.93 -5.02
CA TYR A 142 24.26 0.70 -5.47
C TYR A 142 24.34 0.70 -7.00
N PRO A 143 25.44 1.20 -7.59
CA PRO A 143 25.68 1.13 -9.03
C PRO A 143 25.62 -0.30 -9.56
N ILE A 144 26.38 -1.18 -8.90
CA ILE A 144 26.47 -2.61 -9.18
C ILE A 144 26.14 -3.34 -7.88
N GLY A 145 25.32 -4.38 -7.96
CA GLY A 145 24.96 -5.19 -6.79
C GLY A 145 24.31 -6.50 -7.20
N GLU A 146 24.42 -7.51 -6.35
CA GLU A 146 23.96 -8.87 -6.66
C GLU A 146 22.45 -9.08 -6.47
N GLY A 147 21.69 -8.07 -6.04
CA GLY A 147 20.25 -8.23 -5.82
C GLY A 147 19.46 -6.94 -5.57
N CYS A 148 18.14 -7.07 -5.66
CA CYS A 148 17.21 -5.99 -5.32
C CYS A 148 17.11 -5.81 -3.80
N LYS A 149 17.02 -4.55 -3.35
CA LYS A 149 16.76 -4.23 -1.95
C LYS A 149 15.28 -3.98 -1.69
N ASN A 150 14.81 -4.35 -0.52
CA ASN A 150 13.45 -4.04 -0.09
C ASN A 150 13.36 -2.57 0.35
N ILE A 151 12.34 -1.88 -0.13
CA ILE A 151 11.93 -0.57 0.38
C ILE A 151 10.93 -0.82 1.51
N SER A 152 11.15 -0.20 2.67
CA SER A 152 10.19 -0.26 3.76
C SER A 152 8.84 0.31 3.32
N PRO A 153 7.70 -0.37 3.58
CA PRO A 153 6.37 0.19 3.40
C PRO A 153 6.09 1.48 4.20
N LEU A 154 6.91 1.76 5.21
CA LEU A 154 6.81 2.94 6.07
C LEU A 154 7.60 4.14 5.54
N ASN A 155 8.31 3.94 4.43
CA ASN A 155 9.17 4.96 3.84
C ASN A 155 8.35 5.93 2.98
N GLN A 156 8.54 7.23 3.18
CA GLN A 156 7.85 8.27 2.41
C GLN A 156 8.11 8.22 0.90
N CYS A 157 9.23 7.65 0.45
CA CYS A 157 9.53 7.48 -0.97
C CYS A 157 8.83 6.25 -1.59
N ASN A 158 8.21 5.37 -0.80
CA ASN A 158 7.62 4.13 -1.30
C ASN A 158 6.52 4.40 -2.34
N ASP A 159 5.51 5.21 -2.00
CA ASP A 159 4.41 5.58 -2.89
C ASP A 159 4.91 6.22 -4.21
N PRO A 160 5.70 7.31 -4.20
CA PRO A 160 6.11 7.97 -5.44
C PRO A 160 7.03 7.13 -6.32
N MET A 161 7.88 6.28 -5.74
CA MET A 161 8.76 5.39 -6.52
C MET A 161 8.00 4.21 -7.13
N VAL A 162 6.94 3.73 -6.48
CA VAL A 162 6.12 2.61 -6.97
C VAL A 162 5.09 3.09 -8.00
N TYR A 163 4.57 4.30 -7.83
CA TYR A 163 3.53 4.89 -8.70
C TYR A 163 3.96 6.24 -9.32
N PRO A 164 5.01 6.31 -10.17
CA PRO A 164 5.46 7.58 -10.75
C PRO A 164 4.38 8.35 -11.51
N LEU A 165 3.42 7.66 -12.11
CA LEU A 165 2.29 8.30 -12.81
C LEU A 165 1.25 8.91 -11.88
N LEU A 166 1.12 8.42 -10.65
CA LEU A 166 0.25 9.02 -9.63
C LEU A 166 0.95 10.15 -8.86
N PHE A 167 2.29 10.12 -8.84
CA PHE A 167 3.15 11.08 -8.15
C PHE A 167 4.21 11.65 -9.11
N PRO A 168 3.80 12.36 -10.16
CA PRO A 168 4.70 12.75 -11.23
C PRO A 168 5.78 13.72 -10.76
N ARG A 169 5.52 14.50 -9.71
CA ARG A 169 6.51 15.40 -9.06
C ARG A 169 7.25 14.75 -7.90
N GLY A 170 7.01 13.46 -7.65
CA GLY A 170 7.64 12.74 -6.55
C GLY A 170 7.12 13.16 -5.17
N GLU A 171 5.84 13.53 -5.06
CA GLU A 171 5.25 13.96 -3.80
C GLU A 171 5.38 12.86 -2.74
N GLN A 172 5.81 13.25 -1.55
CA GLN A 172 6.06 12.30 -0.47
C GLN A 172 4.79 11.53 -0.07
N GLY A 173 5.00 10.25 0.19
CA GLY A 173 4.05 9.36 0.84
C GLY A 173 3.96 9.62 2.34
N TRP A 174 3.33 8.70 3.04
CA TRP A 174 3.21 8.75 4.49
C TRP A 174 4.56 8.43 5.18
N SER A 175 4.82 9.08 6.32
CA SER A 175 5.96 8.80 7.21
C SER A 175 5.51 8.73 8.67
N ASN A 176 6.29 8.06 9.51
CA ASN A 176 6.03 7.96 10.95
C ASN A 176 6.12 9.31 11.68
N GLU A 177 6.84 10.27 11.11
CA GLU A 177 7.08 11.57 11.73
C GLU A 177 5.96 12.58 11.44
N MET A 178 5.03 12.24 10.52
CA MET A 178 3.92 13.11 10.17
C MET A 178 3.02 13.42 11.38
N GLU A 179 2.94 14.69 11.76
CA GLU A 179 2.11 15.16 12.89
C GLU A 179 0.75 15.71 12.44
N HIS A 180 -0.23 15.62 13.34
CA HIS A 180 -1.49 16.35 13.21
C HIS A 180 -1.25 17.85 13.36
N VAL A 181 -2.06 18.65 12.65
CA VAL A 181 -2.22 20.09 12.93
C VAL A 181 -2.61 20.31 14.39
N GLU A 182 -2.18 21.42 14.98
CA GLU A 182 -2.32 21.69 16.42
C GLU A 182 -3.76 21.51 16.91
N GLU A 183 -4.75 21.96 16.14
CA GLU A 183 -6.18 21.84 16.43
C GLU A 183 -6.68 20.39 16.57
N ARG A 184 -6.03 19.44 15.88
CA ARG A 184 -6.39 18.01 15.91
C ARG A 184 -5.44 17.18 16.76
N ARG A 185 -4.37 17.80 17.29
CA ARG A 185 -3.39 17.16 18.15
C ARG A 185 -4.00 17.01 19.54
N SER A 186 -3.86 15.83 20.11
CA SER A 186 -4.11 15.60 21.54
C SER A 186 -2.83 15.12 22.22
N ALA A 187 -2.76 15.23 23.55
CA ALA A 187 -1.62 14.73 24.32
C ALA A 187 -1.30 13.24 24.05
N LYS A 188 -2.32 12.45 23.65
CA LYS A 188 -2.17 11.01 23.33
C LYS A 188 -2.05 10.70 21.84
N ARG A 189 -2.51 11.59 20.95
CA ARG A 189 -2.50 11.41 19.48
C ARG A 189 -1.97 12.67 18.83
N ASN A 190 -0.68 12.66 18.56
CA ASN A 190 0.01 13.73 17.85
C ASN A 190 0.43 13.36 16.43
N ARG A 191 0.53 12.07 16.10
CA ARG A 191 0.97 11.59 14.79
C ARG A 191 -0.21 11.17 13.92
N VAL A 192 -0.10 11.44 12.62
CA VAL A 192 -1.03 11.00 11.58
C VAL A 192 -0.79 9.51 11.34
N THR A 193 -1.82 8.69 11.53
CA THR A 193 -1.75 7.27 11.19
C THR A 193 -1.76 7.04 9.68
N GLN A 194 -1.15 5.94 9.22
CA GLN A 194 -1.15 5.56 7.81
C GLN A 194 -2.58 5.45 7.22
N LEU A 195 -3.53 4.96 8.02
CA LEU A 195 -4.94 4.90 7.64
C LEU A 195 -5.54 6.30 7.42
N GLN A 196 -5.27 7.26 8.32
CA GLN A 196 -5.76 8.63 8.18
C GLN A 196 -5.18 9.31 6.93
N PHE A 197 -3.90 9.09 6.65
CA PHE A 197 -3.24 9.61 5.47
C PHE A 197 -3.89 9.08 4.18
N TYR A 198 -4.04 7.76 4.05
CA TYR A 198 -4.67 7.18 2.87
C TYR A 198 -6.15 7.53 2.77
N ALA A 199 -6.90 7.59 3.88
CA ALA A 199 -8.29 8.05 3.88
C ALA A 199 -8.41 9.50 3.40
N TYR A 200 -7.49 10.38 3.82
CA TYR A 200 -7.42 11.75 3.31
C TYR A 200 -7.08 11.80 1.82
N ARG A 201 -6.14 10.97 1.35
CA ARG A 201 -5.73 10.94 -0.06
C ARG A 201 -6.81 10.36 -0.98
N LEU A 202 -7.56 9.37 -0.52
CA LEU A 202 -8.72 8.75 -1.19
C LEU A 202 -10.03 9.56 -1.03
N SER A 203 -10.00 10.69 -0.33
CA SER A 203 -11.18 11.55 -0.25
C SER A 203 -11.43 12.24 -1.61
N VAL A 204 -12.68 12.19 -2.05
CA VAL A 204 -13.12 12.85 -3.29
C VAL A 204 -13.29 14.33 -2.99
N ARG A 205 -12.66 15.17 -3.81
CA ARG A 205 -12.72 16.64 -3.73
C ARG A 205 -13.24 17.21 -5.03
N SER A 206 -13.65 18.48 -5.03
CA SER A 206 -14.04 19.19 -6.23
C SER A 206 -12.85 19.32 -7.19
N GLY A 207 -13.09 19.08 -8.48
CA GLY A 207 -12.08 19.20 -9.53
C GLY A 207 -11.51 17.85 -10.00
N PHE A 208 -10.55 17.91 -10.93
CA PHE A 208 -9.91 16.72 -11.47
C PHE A 208 -9.01 16.05 -10.43
N SER A 209 -9.18 14.75 -10.24
CA SER A 209 -8.33 13.95 -9.39
C SER A 209 -7.63 12.87 -10.21
N LEU A 210 -6.33 13.07 -10.46
CA LEU A 210 -5.46 12.08 -11.11
C LEU A 210 -5.62 10.67 -10.50
N LEU A 211 -5.69 10.59 -9.16
CA LEU A 211 -5.82 9.33 -8.43
C LEU A 211 -7.06 8.54 -8.85
N HIS A 212 -8.25 9.11 -8.65
CA HIS A 212 -9.54 8.49 -9.00
C HIS A 212 -9.71 8.24 -10.52
N SER A 213 -9.08 9.05 -11.38
CA SER A 213 -9.14 8.87 -12.84
C SER A 213 -8.16 7.84 -13.40
N SER A 214 -7.34 7.20 -12.57
CA SER A 214 -6.27 6.29 -13.02
C SER A 214 -6.72 4.82 -13.19
N GLY A 215 -8.01 4.52 -13.04
CA GLY A 215 -8.58 3.22 -13.41
C GLY A 215 -7.98 2.01 -12.68
N LYS A 216 -7.42 1.05 -13.41
CA LYS A 216 -6.79 -0.15 -12.81
C LYS A 216 -5.61 0.20 -11.89
N LEU A 217 -4.86 1.26 -12.21
CA LEU A 217 -3.76 1.74 -11.36
C LEU A 217 -4.28 2.27 -10.02
N PHE A 218 -5.47 2.89 -10.02
CA PHE A 218 -6.15 3.29 -8.79
C PHE A 218 -6.51 2.10 -7.92
N GLN A 219 -7.07 1.02 -8.50
CA GLN A 219 -7.36 -0.21 -7.75
C GLN A 219 -6.10 -0.78 -7.10
N GLN A 220 -4.99 -0.85 -7.85
CA GLN A 220 -3.71 -1.31 -7.33
C GLN A 220 -3.22 -0.44 -6.18
N TYR A 221 -3.30 0.88 -6.31
CA TYR A 221 -2.92 1.82 -5.25
C TYR A 221 -3.74 1.61 -3.97
N VAL A 222 -5.06 1.46 -4.08
CA VAL A 222 -5.96 1.24 -2.94
C VAL A 222 -5.63 -0.07 -2.21
N VAL A 223 -5.43 -1.16 -2.95
CA VAL A 223 -5.09 -2.46 -2.35
C VAL A 223 -3.71 -2.43 -1.69
N ASP A 224 -2.73 -1.81 -2.32
CA ASP A 224 -1.40 -1.63 -1.74
C ASP A 224 -1.43 -0.76 -0.47
N ALA A 225 -2.17 0.36 -0.49
CA ALA A 225 -2.38 1.20 0.69
C ALA A 225 -3.01 0.43 1.86
N TYR A 226 -3.99 -0.44 1.58
CA TYR A 226 -4.59 -1.32 2.57
C TYR A 226 -3.56 -2.31 3.15
N VAL A 227 -2.79 -3.00 2.30
CA VAL A 227 -1.79 -3.97 2.75
C VAL A 227 -0.67 -3.30 3.55
N LYS A 228 -0.25 -2.09 3.17
CA LYS A 228 0.72 -1.32 3.96
C LYS A 228 0.17 -1.00 5.35
N THR A 229 -1.08 -0.54 5.42
CA THR A 229 -1.76 -0.22 6.69
C THR A 229 -1.90 -1.45 7.60
N GLU A 230 -2.33 -2.58 7.05
CA GLU A 230 -2.45 -3.85 7.77
C GLU A 230 -1.08 -4.41 8.18
N GLY A 231 -0.08 -4.31 7.30
CA GLY A 231 1.30 -4.69 7.60
C GLY A 231 1.88 -3.91 8.78
N SER A 232 1.62 -2.60 8.84
CA SER A 232 2.00 -1.74 9.96
C SER A 232 1.35 -2.17 11.27
N ARG A 233 0.04 -2.49 11.25
CA ARG A 233 -0.70 -3.00 12.42
C ARG A 233 -0.16 -4.34 12.91
N LEU A 234 0.09 -5.27 11.98
CA LEU A 234 0.68 -6.57 12.28
C LEU A 234 2.09 -6.45 12.85
N ASN A 235 2.91 -5.53 12.30
CA ASN A 235 4.24 -5.27 12.81
C ASN A 235 4.20 -4.72 14.24
N TYR A 236 3.27 -3.80 14.52
CA TYR A 236 3.05 -3.31 15.88
C TYR A 236 2.69 -4.47 16.84
N ILE A 237 1.74 -5.33 16.48
CA ILE A 237 1.35 -6.48 17.29
C ILE A 237 2.56 -7.40 17.54
N ARG A 238 3.38 -7.65 16.51
CA ARG A 238 4.58 -8.49 16.59
C ARG A 238 5.64 -7.93 17.53
N LEU A 239 5.83 -6.60 17.55
CA LEU A 239 6.84 -5.93 18.38
C LEU A 239 6.37 -5.75 19.84
N ASN A 240 5.07 -5.60 20.07
CA ASN A 240 4.50 -5.29 21.39
C ASN A 240 3.81 -6.51 22.06
N GLN A 241 4.22 -7.75 21.73
CA GLN A 241 3.61 -8.96 22.30
C GLN A 241 3.64 -9.01 23.83
N LYS A 242 4.69 -8.47 24.48
CA LYS A 242 4.80 -8.44 25.94
C LYS A 242 3.73 -7.56 26.58
N ASP A 243 3.56 -6.34 26.06
CA ASP A 243 2.60 -5.35 26.56
C ASP A 243 1.14 -5.77 26.32
N LEU A 244 0.91 -6.55 25.26
CA LEU A 244 -0.39 -7.16 24.95
C LEU A 244 -0.75 -8.32 25.90
N ARG A 245 0.03 -8.54 26.97
CA ARG A 245 -0.16 -9.60 27.98
C ARG A 245 -0.26 -10.99 27.36
N VAL A 246 0.52 -11.24 26.31
CA VAL A 246 0.58 -12.56 25.66
C VAL A 246 1.23 -13.60 26.58
N GLU A 247 1.88 -13.17 27.66
CA GLU A 247 2.52 -14.03 28.68
C GLU A 247 1.54 -14.99 29.38
N PHE A 248 0.24 -14.69 29.40
CA PHE A 248 -0.80 -15.62 29.88
C PHE A 248 -0.97 -16.87 29.00
N TYR A 249 -0.34 -16.92 27.83
CA TYR A 249 -0.40 -18.05 26.88
C TYR A 249 0.84 -18.95 26.91
N ARG A 250 1.66 -18.86 27.97
CA ARG A 250 2.86 -19.69 28.17
C ARG A 250 2.57 -21.20 28.03
N GLY A 251 1.44 -21.68 28.55
CA GLY A 251 1.03 -23.08 28.41
C GLY A 251 0.76 -23.53 26.97
N LEU A 252 0.25 -22.63 26.11
CA LEU A 252 0.06 -22.92 24.68
C LEU A 252 1.41 -22.96 23.95
N LEU A 253 2.31 -22.03 24.29
CA LEU A 253 3.68 -21.99 23.77
C LEU A 253 4.44 -23.27 24.15
N ASP A 254 4.35 -23.71 25.40
CA ASP A 254 5.03 -24.91 25.89
C ASP A 254 4.49 -26.18 25.21
N ALA A 255 3.17 -26.28 25.02
CA ALA A 255 2.55 -27.40 24.30
C ALA A 255 2.98 -27.47 22.83
N LEU A 256 3.03 -26.32 22.14
CA LEU A 256 3.48 -26.25 20.74
C LEU A 256 4.97 -26.54 20.59
N THR A 257 5.78 -26.04 21.52
CA THR A 257 7.23 -26.28 21.55
C THR A 257 7.52 -27.76 21.76
N THR A 258 6.86 -28.38 22.74
CA THR A 258 6.95 -29.83 22.99
C THR A 258 6.55 -30.64 21.75
N ARG A 259 5.44 -30.28 21.09
CA ARG A 259 4.98 -30.98 19.88
C ARG A 259 5.93 -30.83 18.70
N ALA A 260 6.56 -29.67 18.54
CA ALA A 260 7.51 -29.42 17.47
C ALA A 260 8.86 -30.11 17.72
N SER A 261 9.33 -30.13 18.97
CA SER A 261 10.49 -30.93 19.39
C SER A 261 10.29 -32.41 19.11
N ASN A 262 9.09 -32.94 19.39
CA ASN A 262 8.75 -34.34 19.09
C ASN A 262 8.75 -34.66 17.58
N ASN A 263 8.60 -33.66 16.72
CA ASN A 263 8.55 -33.81 15.27
C ASN A 263 9.81 -33.27 14.56
N ASN A 264 10.88 -32.93 15.28
CA ASN A 264 12.09 -32.28 14.75
C ASN A 264 11.82 -31.00 13.93
N LEU A 265 10.76 -30.26 14.26
CA LEU A 265 10.39 -29.02 13.59
C LEU A 265 10.94 -27.80 14.35
N ARG A 266 11.57 -26.87 13.63
CA ARG A 266 11.98 -25.59 14.19
C ARG A 266 10.75 -24.69 14.37
N VAL A 267 10.38 -24.39 15.60
CA VAL A 267 9.31 -23.42 15.90
C VAL A 267 9.81 -22.02 15.58
N GLY A 268 9.16 -21.34 14.63
CA GLY A 268 9.39 -19.92 14.39
C GLY A 268 8.91 -19.07 15.58
N LYS A 269 9.13 -17.75 15.52
CA LYS A 269 8.60 -16.85 16.57
C LYS A 269 7.07 -16.81 16.48
N LEU A 270 6.38 -17.38 17.47
CA LEU A 270 4.92 -17.32 17.55
C LEU A 270 4.47 -15.86 17.81
N VAL A 271 3.61 -15.34 16.94
CA VAL A 271 2.95 -14.05 17.13
C VAL A 271 1.47 -14.33 17.33
N ILE A 272 0.95 -14.02 18.51
CA ILE A 272 -0.46 -14.20 18.81
C ILE A 272 -1.22 -12.93 18.42
N LEU A 273 -2.16 -13.07 17.49
CA LEU A 273 -3.06 -11.99 17.10
C LEU A 273 -4.23 -11.89 18.11
N PRO A 274 -4.57 -10.67 18.59
CA PRO A 274 -5.72 -10.46 19.46
C PRO A 274 -7.03 -10.61 18.68
N SER A 275 -8.15 -10.83 19.39
CA SER A 275 -9.47 -10.93 18.75
C SER A 275 -9.96 -9.62 18.13
N SER A 276 -9.40 -8.48 18.55
CA SER A 276 -9.63 -7.18 17.91
C SER A 276 -9.04 -7.07 16.50
N PHE A 277 -8.12 -7.97 16.12
CA PHE A 277 -7.63 -8.04 14.74
C PHE A 277 -8.58 -8.89 13.89
N GLN A 278 -9.31 -8.23 12.99
CA GLN A 278 -10.29 -8.88 12.13
C GLN A 278 -9.65 -9.98 11.27
N GLY A 279 -10.32 -11.13 11.16
CA GLY A 279 -9.81 -12.29 10.41
C GLY A 279 -8.74 -13.10 11.13
N SER A 280 -8.31 -12.71 12.33
CA SER A 280 -7.49 -13.58 13.18
C SER A 280 -8.29 -14.80 13.66
N SER A 281 -7.61 -15.90 13.97
CA SER A 281 -8.26 -17.09 14.53
C SER A 281 -9.06 -16.79 15.80
N ARG A 282 -8.61 -15.84 16.63
CA ARG A 282 -9.33 -15.40 17.82
C ARG A 282 -10.55 -14.56 17.50
N SER A 283 -10.46 -13.68 16.50
CA SER A 283 -11.64 -12.94 16.01
C SER A 283 -12.70 -13.92 15.51
N MET A 284 -12.31 -14.95 14.76
CA MET A 284 -13.24 -15.97 14.28
C MET A 284 -13.84 -16.80 15.42
N GLN A 285 -13.03 -17.22 16.40
CA GLN A 285 -13.51 -17.94 17.58
C GLN A 285 -14.46 -17.10 18.42
N GLN A 286 -14.16 -15.80 18.61
CA GLN A 286 -15.02 -14.89 19.35
C GLN A 286 -16.36 -14.72 18.63
N ASN A 287 -16.36 -14.43 17.32
CA ASN A 287 -17.60 -14.30 16.54
C ASN A 287 -18.44 -15.59 16.60
N TYR A 288 -17.81 -16.76 16.56
CA TYR A 288 -18.49 -18.04 16.73
C TYR A 288 -19.10 -18.19 18.13
N GLN A 289 -18.33 -17.88 19.18
CA GLN A 289 -18.81 -17.95 20.55
C GLN A 289 -19.97 -16.98 20.82
N ASP A 290 -19.90 -15.77 20.27
CA ASP A 290 -20.96 -14.76 20.36
C ASP A 290 -22.23 -15.28 19.67
N ALA A 291 -22.11 -15.85 18.47
CA ALA A 291 -23.23 -16.49 17.78
C ALA A 291 -23.82 -17.67 18.57
N MET A 292 -22.98 -18.55 19.14
CA MET A 292 -23.46 -19.68 19.95
C MET A 292 -24.11 -19.24 21.25
N ALA A 293 -23.62 -18.16 21.88
CA ALA A 293 -24.23 -17.58 23.06
C ALA A 293 -25.63 -17.03 22.75
N MET A 294 -25.79 -16.37 21.61
CA MET A 294 -27.11 -15.94 21.12
C MET A 294 -28.04 -17.13 20.89
N VAL A 295 -27.56 -18.18 20.22
CA VAL A 295 -28.37 -19.38 19.97
C VAL A 295 -28.79 -20.08 21.27
N LYS A 296 -27.87 -20.17 22.23
CA LYS A 296 -28.16 -20.74 23.55
C LYS A 296 -29.23 -19.94 24.31
N LYS A 297 -29.24 -18.61 24.17
CA LYS A 297 -30.15 -17.72 24.89
C LYS A 297 -31.51 -17.57 24.21
N PHE A 298 -31.53 -17.46 22.89
CA PHE A 298 -32.72 -17.09 22.12
C PHE A 298 -33.24 -18.21 21.20
N GLY A 299 -32.51 -19.32 21.07
CA GLY A 299 -32.85 -20.43 20.17
C GLY A 299 -32.22 -20.29 18.78
N ARG A 300 -32.64 -21.14 17.85
CA ARG A 300 -32.13 -21.15 16.47
C ARG A 300 -32.48 -19.83 15.75
N PRO A 301 -31.63 -19.35 14.81
CA PRO A 301 -31.96 -18.17 14.01
C PRO A 301 -33.12 -18.46 13.06
N ASP A 302 -34.00 -17.48 12.89
CA ASP A 302 -35.11 -17.55 11.93
C ASP A 302 -34.68 -17.19 10.50
N LEU A 303 -33.71 -16.28 10.36
CA LEU A 303 -33.23 -15.76 9.09
C LEU A 303 -31.71 -15.85 8.97
N PHE A 304 -31.24 -16.21 7.78
CA PHE A 304 -29.85 -16.07 7.35
C PHE A 304 -29.81 -15.20 6.10
N VAL A 305 -29.39 -13.94 6.25
CA VAL A 305 -29.46 -12.94 5.18
C VAL A 305 -28.08 -12.71 4.60
N THR A 306 -27.95 -12.88 3.28
CA THR A 306 -26.78 -12.45 2.53
C THR A 306 -27.13 -11.21 1.71
N PHE A 307 -26.25 -10.20 1.77
CA PHE A 307 -26.42 -8.97 1.00
C PHE A 307 -25.22 -8.78 0.08
N THR A 308 -25.47 -8.79 -1.22
CA THR A 308 -24.44 -8.71 -2.26
C THR A 308 -24.56 -7.39 -3.02
N CYS A 309 -23.41 -6.81 -3.37
CA CYS A 309 -23.37 -5.59 -4.17
C CYS A 309 -23.68 -5.91 -5.64
N ASN A 310 -24.51 -5.10 -6.28
CA ASN A 310 -24.68 -5.11 -7.74
C ASN A 310 -24.04 -3.85 -8.34
N PRO A 311 -22.95 -3.96 -9.12
CA PRO A 311 -22.32 -2.81 -9.79
C PRO A 311 -23.24 -2.02 -10.73
N SER A 312 -24.34 -2.64 -11.20
CA SER A 312 -25.33 -2.02 -12.08
C SER A 312 -26.40 -1.22 -11.33
N TRP A 313 -26.29 -1.03 -10.01
CA TRP A 313 -27.22 -0.19 -9.27
C TRP A 313 -27.21 1.26 -9.80
N PRO A 314 -28.40 1.89 -9.96
CA PRO A 314 -28.50 3.22 -10.54
C PRO A 314 -27.74 4.26 -9.71
N GLU A 315 -27.65 4.11 -8.39
CA GLU A 315 -26.87 5.02 -7.53
C GLU A 315 -25.37 4.96 -7.83
N ILE A 316 -24.86 3.80 -8.24
CA ILE A 316 -23.46 3.65 -8.67
C ILE A 316 -23.29 4.30 -10.04
N LEU A 317 -24.15 3.95 -11.01
CA LEU A 317 -24.06 4.43 -12.39
C LEU A 317 -24.22 5.95 -12.48
N ASN A 318 -25.17 6.52 -11.73
CA ASN A 318 -25.43 7.96 -11.69
C ASN A 318 -24.30 8.75 -11.01
N ALA A 319 -23.50 8.11 -10.15
CA ALA A 319 -22.34 8.74 -9.50
C ALA A 319 -21.08 8.71 -10.37
N MET A 320 -21.06 7.93 -11.46
CA MET A 320 -19.92 7.89 -12.38
C MET A 320 -19.87 9.14 -13.26
N GLN A 321 -18.65 9.56 -13.61
CA GLN A 321 -18.44 10.68 -14.51
C GLN A 321 -17.85 10.22 -15.85
N GLY A 322 -18.40 10.73 -16.96
CA GLY A 322 -17.88 10.46 -18.30
C GLY A 322 -17.90 8.96 -18.68
N ARG A 323 -16.71 8.40 -18.95
CA ARG A 323 -16.53 7.00 -19.38
C ARG A 323 -15.99 6.08 -18.27
N GLU A 324 -16.14 6.49 -17.01
CA GLU A 324 -15.75 5.66 -15.87
C GLU A 324 -16.56 4.36 -15.82
N ARG A 325 -15.91 3.29 -15.35
CA ARG A 325 -16.55 1.99 -15.11
C ARG A 325 -16.65 1.75 -13.60
N PRO A 326 -17.72 1.14 -13.09
CA PRO A 326 -17.84 0.82 -11.66
C PRO A 326 -16.63 0.08 -11.09
N GLU A 327 -16.05 -0.84 -11.87
CA GLU A 327 -14.87 -1.61 -11.53
C GLU A 327 -13.66 -0.73 -11.17
N ASN A 328 -13.55 0.43 -11.83
CA ASN A 328 -12.46 1.39 -11.66
C ASN A 328 -12.71 2.38 -10.52
N ARG A 329 -13.88 2.37 -9.90
CA ARG A 329 -14.29 3.28 -8.82
C ARG A 329 -14.73 2.50 -7.58
N PRO A 330 -13.85 1.68 -6.98
CA PRO A 330 -14.19 0.91 -5.78
C PRO A 330 -14.62 1.81 -4.62
N ASP A 331 -14.15 3.07 -4.57
CA ASP A 331 -14.55 4.06 -3.59
C ASP A 331 -16.06 4.40 -3.66
N ILE A 332 -16.64 4.48 -4.86
CA ILE A 332 -18.08 4.71 -5.04
C ILE A 332 -18.85 3.43 -4.72
N VAL A 333 -18.43 2.30 -5.29
CA VAL A 333 -19.12 1.01 -5.14
C VAL A 333 -19.26 0.64 -3.65
N VAL A 334 -18.17 0.77 -2.88
CA VAL A 334 -18.18 0.46 -1.43
C VAL A 334 -19.08 1.42 -0.66
N ARG A 335 -19.09 2.72 -1.01
CA ARG A 335 -19.98 3.71 -0.35
C ARG A 335 -21.44 3.41 -0.61
N VAL A 336 -21.83 3.13 -1.86
CA VAL A 336 -23.22 2.79 -2.20
C VAL A 336 -23.63 1.48 -1.53
N PHE A 337 -22.75 0.46 -1.54
CA PHE A 337 -23.00 -0.78 -0.81
C PHE A 337 -23.24 -0.53 0.67
N LYS A 338 -22.41 0.30 1.32
CA LYS A 338 -22.57 0.62 2.74
C LYS A 338 -23.89 1.36 3.01
N MET A 339 -24.27 2.32 2.17
CA MET A 339 -25.54 3.06 2.30
C MET A 339 -26.74 2.11 2.16
N LYS A 340 -26.76 1.24 1.14
CA LYS A 340 -27.85 0.27 0.96
C LYS A 340 -27.90 -0.79 2.06
N LEU A 341 -26.74 -1.24 2.56
CA LEU A 341 -26.68 -2.15 3.70
C LEU A 341 -27.24 -1.49 4.97
N SER A 342 -26.93 -0.21 5.19
CA SER A 342 -27.51 0.56 6.30
C SER A 342 -29.02 0.70 6.18
N GLU A 343 -29.56 0.98 5.00
CA GLU A 343 -31.01 1.04 4.77
C GLU A 343 -31.67 -0.34 5.01
N LEU A 344 -31.06 -1.42 4.53
CA LEU A 344 -31.55 -2.78 4.78
C LEU A 344 -31.60 -3.09 6.29
N LEU A 345 -30.55 -2.73 7.04
CA LEU A 345 -30.55 -2.91 8.50
C LEU A 345 -31.65 -2.08 9.18
N ASP A 346 -31.92 -0.88 8.70
CA ASP A 346 -33.00 -0.04 9.21
C ASP A 346 -34.38 -0.64 8.89
N ASP A 347 -34.59 -1.21 7.70
CA ASP A 347 -35.81 -1.95 7.36
C ASP A 347 -36.04 -3.15 8.27
N LEU A 348 -34.99 -3.95 8.47
CA LEU A 348 -35.08 -5.17 9.27
C LEU A 348 -35.28 -4.87 10.76
N ILE A 349 -34.49 -3.96 11.33
CA ILE A 349 -34.39 -3.75 12.77
C ILE A 349 -35.37 -2.67 13.27
N LYS A 350 -35.48 -1.56 12.54
CA LYS A 350 -36.30 -0.41 12.97
C LYS A 350 -37.72 -0.49 12.42
N ARG A 351 -37.87 -0.74 11.11
CA ARG A 351 -39.19 -0.83 10.46
C ARG A 351 -39.84 -2.19 10.66
N LYS A 352 -39.09 -3.19 11.14
CA LYS A 352 -39.60 -4.51 11.56
C LYS A 352 -40.36 -5.21 10.44
N VAL A 353 -39.86 -5.14 9.20
CA VAL A 353 -40.55 -5.71 8.02
C VAL A 353 -40.81 -7.21 8.16
N PHE A 354 -39.94 -7.94 8.88
CA PHE A 354 -40.14 -9.36 9.21
C PHE A 354 -40.52 -9.60 10.68
N GLY A 355 -41.01 -8.58 11.38
CA GLY A 355 -41.31 -8.62 12.81
C GLY A 355 -40.19 -8.05 13.68
N CYS A 356 -40.36 -8.17 15.00
CA CYS A 356 -39.44 -7.59 15.97
C CYS A 356 -38.15 -8.40 16.06
N VAL A 357 -37.00 -7.75 15.83
CA VAL A 357 -35.68 -8.39 15.97
C VAL A 357 -35.30 -8.48 17.45
N THR A 358 -35.25 -9.69 17.98
CA THR A 358 -34.82 -9.95 19.37
C THR A 358 -33.30 -9.86 19.53
N ALA A 359 -32.55 -10.33 18.54
CA ALA A 359 -31.09 -10.30 18.52
C ALA A 359 -30.56 -10.46 17.09
N TYR A 360 -29.41 -9.86 16.76
CA TYR A 360 -28.70 -10.03 15.49
C TYR A 360 -27.18 -9.93 15.72
N ILE A 361 -26.38 -10.46 14.79
CA ILE A 361 -24.91 -10.42 14.79
C ILE A 361 -24.36 -10.03 13.42
#